data_AF-A0A655XVQ7-F1
#
_entry.id   AF-A0A655XVQ7-F1
#
_cell.length_a   1.000
_cell.length_b   1.000
_cell.length_c   1.000
_cell.angle_alpha   90.00
_cell.angle_beta   90.00
_cell.angle_gamma   90.00
#
_symmetry.space_group_name_H-M   'P 1'
#
loop_
_entity.id
_entity.type
_entity.pdbx_description
1 polymer ?
#
loop_
_entity_poly.entity_id
_entity_poly.type
_entity_poly.pdbx_seq_one_letter_code
_entity_poly.pdbx_strand_id
1 'polypeptide(L)' 'MERVQATLEHLLLDQPDASLVIQADEHAFNGTVVKVMDAAKGAGVKSIALAAEKP' A
#
# COMPACT_ATOMS: atom_id res chain seq x y z
N MET A 1 6.16 -1.31 10.46
CA MET A 1 5.24 -1.83 9.42
C MET A 1 3.92 -2.32 10.01
N GLU A 2 3.91 -2.86 11.24
CA GLU A 2 2.69 -3.37 11.91
C GLU A 2 1.50 -2.39 11.94
N ARG A 3 1.76 -1.08 12.06
CA ARG A 3 0.69 -0.07 11.99
C ARG A 3 0.02 0.07 10.61
N VAL A 4 0.75 -0.14 9.51
CA VAL A 4 0.20 0.06 8.16
C VAL A 4 -0.85 -1.00 7.85
N GLN A 5 -0.55 -2.26 8.19
CA GLN A 5 -1.47 -3.38 7.95
C GLN A 5 -2.74 -3.23 8.79
N ALA A 6 -2.61 -2.99 10.10
CA ALA A 6 -3.76 -2.81 10.99
C ALA A 6 -4.67 -1.63 10.56
N THR A 7 -4.08 -0.53 10.09
CA THR A 7 -4.86 0.60 9.54
C THR A 7 -5.60 0.22 8.26
N LEU A 8 -4.97 -0.54 7.36
CA LEU A 8 -5.60 -0.98 6.11
C LEU A 8 -6.71 -2.01 6.37
N GLU A 9 -6.52 -2.92 7.32
CA GLU A 9 -7.54 -3.88 7.74
C GLU A 9 -8.78 -3.16 8.27
N HIS A 10 -8.60 -2.16 9.15
CA HIS A 10 -9.72 -1.37 9.66
C HIS A 10 -10.40 -0.57 8.55
N LEU A 11 -9.64 0.01 7.63
CA LEU A 11 -10.17 0.76 6.49
C LEU A 11 -10.99 -0.14 5.55
N LEU A 12 -10.55 -1.38 5.31
CA LEU A 12 -11.26 -2.33 4.46
C LEU A 12 -12.51 -2.92 5.12
N LEU A 13 -12.57 -2.96 6.45
CA LEU A 13 -13.80 -3.31 7.18
C LEU A 13 -14.88 -2.24 6.96
N ASP A 14 -14.49 -0.96 6.96
CA ASP A 14 -15.41 0.17 6.74
C ASP A 14 -15.71 0.39 5.26
N GLN A 15 -14.73 0.17 4.37
CA GLN A 15 -14.81 0.36 2.92
C GLN A 15 -14.15 -0.81 2.17
N PRO A 16 -14.91 -1.87 1.84
CA PRO A 16 -14.38 -3.09 1.21
C PRO A 16 -13.79 -2.85 -0.20
N ASP A 17 -14.27 -1.81 -0.88
CA ASP A 17 -13.89 -1.47 -2.25
C ASP A 17 -12.81 -0.37 -2.30
N ALA A 18 -12.23 -0.01 -1.16
CA ALA A 18 -11.16 0.99 -1.11
C ALA A 18 -9.94 0.55 -1.94
N SER A 19 -9.41 1.49 -2.71
CA SER A 19 -8.18 1.31 -3.48
C SER A 19 -7.01 2.01 -2.80
N LEU A 20 -5.83 1.42 -2.91
CA LEU A 20 -4.59 1.97 -2.37
C LEU A 20 -3.73 2.50 -3.52
N VAL A 21 -3.37 3.78 -3.46
CA VAL A 21 -2.36 4.36 -4.34
C VAL A 21 -1.08 4.55 -3.54
N ILE A 22 0.00 3.95 -4.00
CA ILE A 22 1.33 4.10 -3.43
C ILE A 22 2.09 5.05 -4.37
N GLN A 23 2.48 6.21 -3.84
CA GLN A 23 3.34 7.14 -4.56
C GLN A 23 4.76 6.96 -4.06
N ALA A 24 5.69 6.74 -4.97
CA ALA A 24 7.08 6.49 -4.64
C ALA A 24 8.02 7.21 -5.61
N ASP A 25 9.17 7.65 -5.12
CA ASP A 25 10.27 8.11 -5.97
C ASP A 25 10.80 6.91 -6.80
N GLU A 26 11.27 7.15 -8.02
CA GLU A 26 11.96 6.13 -8.83
C GLU A 26 13.12 5.44 -8.09
N HIS A 27 13.79 6.15 -7.17
CA HIS A 27 14.85 5.62 -6.33
C HIS A 27 14.36 4.83 -5.11
N ALA A 28 13.08 5.01 -4.74
CA ALA A 28 12.44 4.34 -3.59
C ALA A 28 11.99 2.90 -3.89
N PHE A 29 12.14 2.42 -5.13
CA PHE A 29 11.97 1.01 -5.50
C PHE A 29 12.87 0.05 -4.69
N ASN A 30 13.85 0.57 -3.94
CA ASN A 30 14.68 -0.18 -3.01
C ASN A 30 13.90 -0.65 -1.77
N GLY A 31 13.21 -1.79 -1.88
CA GLY A 31 12.72 -2.63 -0.77
C GLY A 31 11.59 -2.07 0.11
N THR A 32 11.44 -0.76 0.25
CA THR A 32 10.41 -0.13 1.08
C THR A 32 9.05 -0.21 0.42
N VAL A 33 8.95 0.10 -0.88
CA VAL A 33 7.70 -0.03 -1.65
C VAL A 33 7.21 -1.48 -1.64
N VAL A 34 8.12 -2.45 -1.82
CA VAL A 34 7.79 -3.89 -1.77
C VAL A 34 7.20 -4.28 -0.42
N LYS A 35 7.82 -3.83 0.69
CA LYS A 35 7.29 -4.09 2.05
C LYS A 35 5.89 -3.50 2.26
N VAL A 36 5.62 -2.32 1.71
CA VAL A 36 4.30 -1.67 1.80
C VAL A 36 3.27 -2.41 0.95
N MET A 37 3.65 -2.85 -0.25
CA MET A 37 2.79 -3.67 -1.11
C MET A 37 2.45 -5.02 -0.46
N ASP A 38 3.42 -5.70 0.14
CA ASP A 38 3.20 -6.97 0.84
C ASP A 38 2.26 -6.79 2.04
N ALA A 39 2.45 -5.72 2.82
CA ALA A 39 1.56 -5.40 3.94
C ALA A 39 0.12 -5.09 3.46
N ALA A 40 -0.03 -4.34 2.37
CA ALA A 40 -1.35 -4.03 1.81
C ALA A 40 -2.05 -5.27 1.23
N LYS A 41 -1.29 -6.16 0.59
CA LYS A 41 -1.80 -7.44 0.08
C LYS A 41 -2.20 -8.36 1.23
N GLY A 42 -1.42 -8.41 2.30
CA GLY A 42 -1.71 -9.16 3.52
C GLY A 42 -2.97 -8.66 4.25
N ALA A 43 -3.26 -7.36 4.17
CA ALA A 43 -4.50 -6.76 4.70
C ALA A 43 -5.75 -7.05 3.84
N GLY A 44 -5.60 -7.59 2.62
CA GLY A 44 -6.71 -7.90 1.73
C GLY A 44 -7.09 -6.81 0.73
N VAL A 45 -6.23 -5.79 0.53
CA VAL A 45 -6.46 -4.74 -0.48
C VAL A 45 -6.42 -5.37 -1.88
N LYS A 46 -7.51 -5.19 -2.66
CA LYS A 46 -7.64 -5.79 -4.00
C LYS A 46 -7.09 -4.91 -5.12
N SER A 47 -7.19 -3.60 -4.98
CA SER A 47 -6.76 -2.63 -5.99
C SER A 47 -5.63 -1.78 -5.45
N ILE A 48 -4.40 -2.09 -5.90
CA ILE A 48 -3.19 -1.35 -5.55
C ILE A 48 -2.61 -0.75 -6.83
N ALA A 49 -2.43 0.57 -6.86
CA ALA A 49 -1.76 1.29 -7.94
C ALA A 49 -0.43 1.87 -7.42
N LEU A 50 0.64 1.70 -8.19
CA LEU A 50 1.95 2.30 -7.90
C LEU A 50 2.20 3.43 -8.89
N ALA A 51 2.32 4.65 -8.38
CA ALA A 51 2.73 5.81 -9.14
C ALA A 51 4.18 6.17 -8.78
N ALA A 52 5.05 6.17 -9.79
CA ALA A 52 6.42 6.62 -9.64
C ALA A 52 6.49 8.11 -9.99
N GLU A 53 6.87 8.96 -9.05
CA GLU A 53 7.15 10.37 -9.32
C GLU A 53 8.64 10.56 -9.60
N LYS A 54 8.95 11.34 -10.65
CA LYS A 54 10.28 11.89 -10.85
C LYS A 54 10.42 13.14 -9.98
N PRO A 55 11.58 13.35 -9.32
CA PRO A 55 11.82 14.51 -8.47
C PRO A 55 11.77 15.83 -9.26
#